data_AF-A0A377W7L1-F1
#
_entry.id   AF-A0A377W7L1-F1
#
_cell.length_a   1.000
_cell.length_b   1.000
_cell.length_c   1.000
_cell.angle_alpha   90.00
_cell.angle_beta   90.00
_cell.angle_gamma   90.00
#
_symmetry.space_group_name_H-M   'P 1'
#
loop_
_entity.id
_entity.type
_entity.pdbx_description
1 polymer ?
#
loop_
_entity_poly.entity_id
_entity_poly.type
_entity_poly.pdbx_seq_one_letter_code
_entity_poly.pdbx_strand_id
1 'polypeptide(L)'
;MFLAAGRHIEVFRQKAEAAGKPLPITINMGLDPAIYIGACFEAPTTPFGYNELGVAGALRQRPVELVQGVSVPEKAIARAEIVIEGELLPGVRVREDQHTNSGHAMPEFPGYCGGANPSLPVIKVKAVTMRNNAILQTLVGPGEEHTTLAGLPTEASIWNAVEAAIPGFLQNVYAHTAGGGKFLGILQVKKTSTRR
;
A
#
# COMPACT_ATOMS: atom_id res chain seq x y z
N MET A 1 -2.63 7.59 11.90
CA MET A 1 -2.18 6.77 10.74
C MET A 1 -1.05 5.89 11.22
N PHE A 2 -1.14 4.58 11.03
CA PHE A 2 0.00 3.69 11.25
C PHE A 2 0.94 3.72 10.05
N LEU A 3 2.24 3.89 10.29
CA LEU A 3 3.28 3.78 9.27
C LEU A 3 4.28 2.73 9.76
N ALA A 4 4.39 1.61 9.04
CA ALA A 4 5.33 0.57 9.40
C ALA A 4 6.78 1.08 9.30
N ALA A 5 7.63 0.66 10.24
CA ALA A 5 9.04 1.00 10.24
C ALA A 5 9.71 0.58 8.92
N GLY A 6 10.53 1.45 8.35
CA GLY A 6 11.24 1.20 7.08
C GLY A 6 10.43 1.51 5.82
N ARG A 7 9.13 1.85 5.91
CA ARG A 7 8.37 2.31 4.73
C ARG A 7 8.86 3.67 4.25
N HIS A 8 8.83 3.88 2.93
CA HIS A 8 9.35 5.10 2.29
C HIS A 8 8.71 6.38 2.87
N ILE A 9 7.40 6.38 3.08
CA ILE A 9 6.67 7.51 3.66
C ILE A 9 7.04 7.80 5.13
N GLU A 10 7.42 6.77 5.91
CA GLU A 10 7.88 6.97 7.29
C GLU A 10 9.22 7.71 7.32
N VAL A 11 10.11 7.44 6.35
CA VAL A 11 11.37 8.20 6.19
C VAL A 11 11.08 9.68 5.92
N PHE A 12 10.08 10.00 5.08
CA PHE A 12 9.69 11.38 4.83
C PHE A 12 9.09 12.05 6.08
N ARG A 13 8.24 11.34 6.81
CA ARG A 13 7.63 11.84 8.05
C ARG A 13 8.69 12.13 9.12
N GLN A 14 9.65 11.23 9.31
CA GLN A 14 10.75 11.41 10.26
C GLN A 14 11.61 12.63 9.93
N LYS A 15 11.93 12.83 8.65
CA LYS A 15 12.68 14.03 8.19
C LYS A 15 11.91 15.33 8.44
N ALA A 16 10.61 15.35 8.13
CA ALA A 16 9.76 16.51 8.38
C ALA A 16 9.67 16.81 9.89
N GLU A 17 9.45 15.78 10.71
CA GLU A 17 9.36 15.91 12.16
C GLU A 17 10.68 16.38 12.80
N ALA A 18 11.82 15.85 12.36
CA ALA A 18 13.13 16.29 12.82
C ALA A 18 13.41 17.77 12.49
N ALA A 19 12.79 18.29 11.43
CA ALA A 19 12.85 19.71 11.07
C ALA A 19 11.76 20.55 11.75
N GLY A 20 10.93 19.97 12.63
CA GLY A 20 9.80 20.65 13.27
C GLY A 20 8.69 21.06 12.30
N LYS A 21 8.61 20.43 11.12
CA LYS A 21 7.65 20.76 10.06
C LYS A 21 6.61 19.65 9.88
N PRO A 22 5.37 20.00 9.51
CA PRO A 22 4.40 19.00 9.07
C PRO A 22 4.81 18.34 7.75
N LEU A 23 4.38 17.10 7.52
CA LEU A 23 4.45 16.46 6.21
C LEU A 23 3.09 16.56 5.50
N PRO A 24 2.95 17.31 4.40
CA PRO A 24 1.72 17.35 3.61
C PRO A 24 1.49 16.00 2.92
N ILE A 25 0.24 15.54 2.90
CA ILE A 25 -0.18 14.27 2.29
C ILE A 25 -1.56 14.39 1.67
N THR A 26 -1.85 13.51 0.72
CA THR A 26 -3.20 13.26 0.19
C THR A 26 -3.56 11.79 0.37
N ILE A 27 -4.76 11.51 0.88
CA ILE A 27 -5.33 10.16 0.99
C ILE A 27 -6.36 10.03 -0.13
N ASN A 28 -6.14 9.08 -1.05
CA ASN A 28 -6.90 8.95 -2.28
C ASN A 28 -7.72 7.64 -2.22
N MET A 29 -9.04 7.72 -2.37
CA MET A 29 -9.97 6.58 -2.22
C MET A 29 -10.92 6.50 -3.42
N GLY A 30 -11.31 5.27 -3.79
CA GLY A 30 -12.13 5.01 -4.98
C GLY A 30 -11.30 5.22 -6.24
N LEU A 31 -10.42 4.27 -6.55
CA LEU A 31 -9.42 4.38 -7.61
C LEU A 31 -9.62 3.29 -8.67
N ASP A 32 -8.95 3.45 -9.81
CA ASP A 32 -8.74 2.34 -10.74
C ASP A 32 -8.01 1.20 -10.01
N PRO A 33 -8.52 -0.05 -10.02
CA PRO A 33 -7.88 -1.18 -9.34
C PRO A 33 -6.39 -1.37 -9.70
N ALA A 34 -5.97 -0.99 -10.91
CA ALA A 34 -4.57 -1.04 -11.31
C ALA A 34 -3.66 -0.15 -10.42
N ILE A 35 -4.20 0.94 -9.89
CA ILE A 35 -3.48 1.83 -8.95
C ILE A 35 -3.28 1.14 -7.60
N TYR A 36 -4.33 0.53 -7.04
CA TYR A 36 -4.21 -0.18 -5.77
C TYR A 36 -3.23 -1.35 -5.88
N ILE A 37 -3.33 -2.18 -6.92
CA ILE A 37 -2.43 -3.31 -7.14
C ILE A 37 -0.98 -2.81 -7.35
N GLY A 38 -0.79 -1.79 -8.19
CA GLY A 38 0.53 -1.23 -8.48
C GLY A 38 1.22 -0.59 -7.27
N ALA A 39 0.45 -0.01 -6.35
CA ALA A 39 0.95 0.62 -5.13
C ALA A 39 1.42 -0.39 -4.06
N CYS A 40 1.09 -1.67 -4.19
CA CYS A 40 1.42 -2.70 -3.20
C CYS A 40 2.75 -3.44 -3.47
N PHE A 41 3.51 -3.03 -4.48
CA PHE A 41 4.89 -3.50 -4.64
C PHE A 41 5.77 -3.01 -3.48
N GLU A 42 6.80 -3.78 -3.15
CA GLU A 42 7.75 -3.45 -2.09
C GLU A 42 9.19 -3.50 -2.61
N ALA A 43 10.14 -2.98 -1.83
CA ALA A 43 11.55 -3.20 -2.07
C ALA A 43 11.89 -4.71 -1.94
N PRO A 44 12.80 -5.27 -2.75
CA PRO A 44 13.68 -4.59 -3.71
C PRO A 44 13.06 -4.28 -5.08
N THR A 45 11.87 -4.81 -5.39
CA THR A 45 11.20 -4.64 -6.70
C THR A 45 10.86 -3.18 -6.99
N THR A 46 10.42 -2.44 -5.96
CA THR A 46 10.22 -0.99 -6.00
C THR A 46 11.12 -0.32 -4.95
N PRO A 47 12.35 0.07 -5.34
CA PRO A 47 13.29 0.67 -4.39
C PRO A 47 12.85 2.08 -3.98
N PHE A 48 13.46 2.62 -2.92
CA PHE A 48 13.22 3.99 -2.47
C PHE A 48 13.43 4.98 -3.62
N GLY A 49 12.42 5.84 -3.85
CA GLY A 49 12.40 6.80 -4.96
C GLY A 49 11.71 6.29 -6.23
N TYR A 50 11.37 5.00 -6.32
CA TYR A 50 10.45 4.51 -7.34
C TYR A 50 9.04 5.05 -7.09
N ASN A 51 8.37 5.52 -8.13
CA ASN A 51 6.97 5.96 -8.04
C ASN A 51 6.05 4.83 -8.51
N GLU A 52 5.35 4.21 -7.57
CA GLU A 52 4.50 3.03 -7.79
C GLU A 52 3.33 3.30 -8.75
N LEU A 53 2.92 4.56 -8.94
CA LEU A 53 1.93 4.93 -9.96
C LEU A 53 2.40 4.58 -11.38
N GLY A 54 3.70 4.45 -11.61
CA GLY A 54 4.27 3.97 -12.86
C GLY A 54 3.82 2.55 -13.22
N VAL A 55 3.61 1.68 -12.22
CA VAL A 55 3.10 0.31 -12.43
C VAL A 55 1.68 0.36 -12.99
N ALA A 56 0.81 1.15 -12.38
CA ALA A 56 -0.56 1.35 -12.85
C ALA A 56 -0.60 1.95 -14.26
N GLY A 57 0.30 2.90 -14.53
CA GLY A 57 0.45 3.50 -15.85
C GLY A 57 0.87 2.48 -16.93
N ALA A 58 1.78 1.57 -16.59
CA ALA A 58 2.20 0.48 -17.46
C ALA A 58 1.06 -0.54 -17.68
N LEU A 59 0.32 -0.92 -16.65
CA LEU A 59 -0.83 -1.83 -16.77
C LEU A 59 -1.93 -1.27 -17.69
N ARG A 60 -2.16 0.05 -17.64
CA ARG A 60 -3.16 0.72 -18.47
C ARG A 60 -2.62 1.25 -19.80
N GLN A 61 -1.32 1.16 -20.05
CA GLN A 61 -0.63 1.82 -21.17
C GLN A 61 -0.98 3.31 -21.27
N ARG A 62 -1.23 3.95 -20.12
CA ARG A 62 -1.63 5.36 -20.00
C ARG A 62 -1.20 5.91 -18.63
N PRO A 63 -0.53 7.06 -18.55
CA PRO A 63 -0.11 7.65 -17.27
C PRO A 63 -1.28 7.89 -16.31
N VAL A 64 -1.03 7.71 -15.00
CA VAL A 64 -1.97 8.14 -13.96
C VAL A 64 -2.00 9.67 -13.90
N GLU A 65 -3.19 10.24 -14.03
CA GLU A 65 -3.40 11.69 -13.97
C GLU A 65 -3.36 12.19 -12.53
N LEU A 66 -2.52 13.20 -12.28
CA LEU A 66 -2.40 13.87 -11.00
C LEU A 66 -2.93 15.30 -11.08
N VAL A 67 -3.48 15.79 -9.97
CA VAL A 67 -3.96 17.17 -9.81
C VAL A 67 -3.34 17.78 -8.56
N GLN A 68 -3.10 19.09 -8.55
CA GLN A 68 -2.63 19.78 -7.34
C GLN A 68 -3.72 19.78 -6.27
N GLY A 69 -3.38 19.44 -5.03
CA GLY A 69 -4.28 19.56 -3.89
C GLY A 69 -4.73 21.01 -3.67
N VAL A 70 -5.93 21.21 -3.15
CA VAL A 70 -6.55 22.53 -2.97
C VAL A 70 -6.08 23.25 -1.71
N SER A 71 -5.55 22.51 -0.73
CA SER A 71 -5.25 23.00 0.62
C SER A 71 -3.87 22.59 1.13
N VAL A 72 -3.18 21.67 0.46
CA VAL A 72 -1.83 21.21 0.82
C VAL A 72 -0.90 21.24 -0.41
N PRO A 73 0.41 21.48 -0.22
CA PRO A 73 1.40 21.48 -1.30
C PRO A 73 1.80 20.04 -1.70
N GLU A 74 0.81 19.21 -2.03
CA GLU A 74 0.99 17.83 -2.51
C GLU A 74 -0.05 17.53 -3.60
N LYS A 75 0.28 16.61 -4.50
CA LYS A 75 -0.63 16.15 -5.56
C LYS A 75 -1.61 15.11 -5.04
N ALA A 76 -2.80 15.11 -5.63
CA ALA A 76 -3.82 14.08 -5.48
C ALA A 76 -4.02 13.33 -6.81
N ILE A 77 -4.66 12.16 -6.76
CA ILE A 77 -5.05 11.42 -7.96
C ILE A 77 -6.28 12.10 -8.55
N ALA A 78 -6.14 12.65 -9.77
CA ALA A 78 -7.17 13.47 -10.42
C ALA A 78 -8.49 12.72 -10.64
N ARG A 79 -8.41 11.40 -10.77
CA ARG A 79 -9.57 10.54 -11.07
C ARG A 79 -10.14 9.79 -9.86
N ALA A 80 -9.69 10.10 -8.63
CA ALA A 80 -10.22 9.50 -7.41
C ALA A 80 -11.70 9.89 -7.16
N GLU A 81 -12.42 9.06 -6.44
CA GLU A 81 -13.78 9.36 -5.95
C GLU A 81 -13.75 10.35 -4.78
N ILE A 82 -12.83 10.13 -3.83
CA ILE A 82 -12.66 10.94 -2.62
C ILE A 82 -11.17 11.18 -2.37
N VAL A 83 -10.82 12.41 -2.03
CA VAL A 83 -9.47 12.80 -1.58
C VAL A 83 -9.57 13.52 -0.23
N ILE A 84 -8.78 13.09 0.74
CA ILE A 84 -8.59 13.79 2.01
C ILE A 84 -7.21 14.41 2.00
N GLU A 85 -7.15 15.73 2.10
CA GLU A 85 -5.90 16.49 2.15
C GLU A 85 -5.56 16.84 3.60
N GLY A 86 -4.30 16.66 3.98
CA GLY A 86 -3.90 16.93 5.35
C GLY A 86 -2.40 16.97 5.57
N GLU A 87 -2.04 17.17 6.83
CA GLU A 87 -0.67 17.30 7.28
C GLU A 87 -0.42 16.35 8.45
N LEU A 88 0.63 15.53 8.39
CA LEU A 88 1.11 14.79 9.56
C LEU A 88 1.81 15.76 10.50
N LEU A 89 1.30 15.89 11.72
CA LEU A 89 1.80 16.85 12.70
C LEU A 89 3.09 16.35 13.38
N PRO A 90 4.14 17.19 13.51
CA PRO A 90 5.36 16.82 14.21
C PRO A 90 5.11 16.76 15.72
N GLY A 91 5.67 15.76 16.41
CA GLY A 91 5.62 15.61 17.86
C GLY A 91 4.26 15.20 18.44
N VAL A 92 3.18 15.26 17.67
CA VAL A 92 1.84 14.88 18.13
C VAL A 92 1.64 13.38 17.97
N ARG A 93 1.17 12.73 19.04
CA ARG A 93 0.85 11.30 19.07
C ARG A 93 -0.51 11.05 19.70
N VAL A 94 -1.14 9.97 19.28
CA VAL A 94 -2.45 9.55 19.77
C VAL A 94 -2.53 8.04 19.92
N ARG A 95 -3.20 7.57 20.96
CA ARG A 95 -3.56 6.15 21.08
C ARG A 95 -4.72 5.84 20.15
N GLU A 96 -4.61 4.76 19.39
CA GLU A 96 -5.58 4.39 18.35
C GLU A 96 -7.00 4.16 18.88
N ASP A 97 -7.13 3.49 20.03
CA ASP A 97 -8.42 3.20 20.66
C ASP A 97 -8.84 4.25 21.70
N GLN A 98 -8.31 5.48 21.65
CA GLN A 98 -8.56 6.51 22.68
C GLN A 98 -10.04 6.83 22.94
N HIS A 99 -10.91 6.59 21.97
CA HIS A 99 -12.35 6.86 22.06
C HIS A 99 -13.19 5.61 22.35
N THR A 100 -12.60 4.41 22.28
CA THR A 100 -13.33 3.14 22.39
C THR A 100 -12.82 2.26 23.54
N ASN A 101 -11.55 2.36 23.90
CA ASN A 101 -10.87 1.52 24.90
C ASN A 101 -11.01 0.01 24.64
N SER A 102 -11.08 -0.40 23.38
CA SER A 102 -11.26 -1.80 22.99
C SER A 102 -9.98 -2.64 23.16
N GLY A 103 -8.81 -2.01 23.27
CA GLY A 103 -7.51 -2.68 23.21
C GLY A 103 -7.12 -3.21 21.81
N HIS A 104 -7.98 -3.03 20.80
CA HIS A 104 -7.80 -3.59 19.46
C HIS A 104 -7.94 -2.50 18.38
N ALA A 105 -7.18 -2.64 17.30
CA ALA A 105 -7.21 -1.78 16.13
C ALA A 105 -8.26 -2.27 15.11
N MET A 106 -7.90 -3.31 14.35
CA MET A 106 -8.74 -3.93 13.31
C MET A 106 -8.26 -5.37 13.03
N PRO A 107 -9.08 -6.21 12.35
CA PRO A 107 -8.61 -7.48 11.80
C PRO A 107 -7.42 -7.29 10.84
N GLU A 108 -6.38 -8.09 11.01
CA GLU A 108 -5.18 -8.10 10.18
C GLU A 108 -5.21 -9.27 9.17
N PHE A 109 -4.35 -9.19 8.15
CA PHE A 109 -4.27 -10.20 7.10
C PHE A 109 -4.01 -11.65 7.55
N PRO A 110 -3.36 -11.93 8.69
CA PRO A 110 -3.23 -13.31 9.18
C PRO A 110 -4.54 -13.89 9.75
N GLY A 111 -5.59 -13.07 9.90
CA GLY A 111 -6.92 -13.50 10.39
C GLY A 111 -7.20 -13.21 11.87
N TYR A 112 -6.36 -12.41 12.54
CA TYR A 112 -6.53 -12.03 13.95
C TYR A 112 -6.75 -10.52 14.10
N CYS A 113 -7.41 -10.09 15.17
CA CYS A 113 -7.51 -8.66 15.49
C CYS A 113 -6.18 -8.13 16.04
N GLY A 114 -5.61 -7.15 15.36
CA GLY A 114 -4.40 -6.45 15.81
C GLY A 114 -4.64 -5.63 17.07
N GLY A 115 -3.61 -5.51 17.91
CA GLY A 115 -3.65 -4.67 19.11
C GLY A 115 -3.68 -3.18 18.76
N ALA A 116 -4.39 -2.39 19.55
CA ALA A 116 -4.43 -0.94 19.37
C ALA A 116 -3.04 -0.33 19.56
N ASN A 117 -2.61 0.52 18.63
CA ASN A 117 -1.31 1.18 18.75
C ASN A 117 -1.36 2.31 19.80
N PRO A 118 -0.45 2.34 20.79
CA PRO A 118 -0.48 3.34 21.86
C PRO A 118 0.00 4.73 21.40
N SER A 119 0.67 4.85 20.24
CA SER A 119 1.33 6.08 19.81
C SER A 119 1.41 6.19 18.28
N LEU A 120 0.33 6.70 17.67
CA LEU A 120 0.24 6.98 16.25
C LEU A 120 0.45 8.47 15.93
N PRO A 121 1.12 8.82 14.82
CA PRO A 121 1.09 10.19 14.32
C PRO A 121 -0.34 10.57 13.86
N VAL A 122 -0.66 11.85 14.06
CA VAL A 122 -1.96 12.44 13.76
C VAL A 122 -1.91 13.20 12.44
N ILE A 123 -2.87 12.93 11.57
CA ILE A 123 -3.11 13.72 10.37
C ILE A 123 -4.11 14.81 10.73
N LYS A 124 -3.74 16.08 10.52
CA LYS A 124 -4.66 17.20 10.59
C LYS A 124 -5.24 17.45 9.20
N VAL A 125 -6.50 17.05 9.00
CA VAL A 125 -7.23 17.28 7.75
C VAL A 125 -7.40 18.78 7.51
N LYS A 126 -7.18 19.21 6.25
CA LYS A 126 -7.31 20.59 5.78
C LYS A 126 -8.49 20.74 4.81
N ALA A 127 -8.69 19.75 3.94
CA ALA A 127 -9.83 19.70 3.04
C ALA A 127 -10.23 18.25 2.74
N VAL A 128 -11.49 18.08 2.35
CA VAL A 128 -12.00 16.85 1.72
C VAL A 128 -12.58 17.26 0.39
N THR A 129 -12.10 16.67 -0.69
CA THR A 129 -12.61 16.88 -2.05
C THR A 129 -13.17 15.58 -2.57
N MET A 130 -14.28 15.64 -3.30
CA MET A 130 -14.97 14.44 -3.79
C MET A 130 -15.76 14.73 -5.06
N ARG A 131 -16.06 13.66 -5.80
CA ARG A 131 -16.98 13.74 -6.94
C ARG A 131 -18.43 13.90 -6.50
N ASN A 132 -19.28 14.28 -7.45
CA ASN A 132 -20.73 14.18 -7.27
C ASN A 132 -21.11 12.71 -7.09
N ASN A 133 -21.90 12.40 -6.06
CA ASN A 133 -22.30 11.02 -5.71
C ASN A 133 -21.09 10.09 -5.51
N ALA A 134 -20.04 10.59 -4.82
CA ALA A 134 -18.80 9.85 -4.64
C ALA A 134 -18.99 8.50 -3.95
N ILE A 135 -18.25 7.51 -4.43
CA ILE A 135 -18.25 6.16 -3.87
C ILE A 135 -17.15 6.04 -2.80
N LEU A 136 -17.55 5.71 -1.57
CA LEU A 136 -16.60 5.36 -0.51
C LEU A 136 -16.18 3.89 -0.67
N GLN A 137 -15.06 3.66 -1.32
CA GLN A 137 -14.45 2.34 -1.44
C GLN A 137 -13.64 2.01 -0.17
N THR A 138 -13.87 0.81 0.38
CA THR A 138 -13.10 0.19 1.46
C THR A 138 -13.17 -1.33 1.32
N LEU A 139 -12.46 -2.05 2.18
CA LEU A 139 -12.40 -3.51 2.22
C LEU A 139 -13.02 -4.09 3.49
N VAL A 140 -13.34 -5.38 3.46
CA VAL A 140 -13.83 -6.15 4.61
C VAL A 140 -13.04 -7.44 4.73
N GLY A 141 -12.58 -7.77 5.93
CA GLY A 141 -11.86 -9.01 6.20
C GLY A 141 -10.58 -8.82 7.01
N PRO A 142 -9.43 -8.46 6.38
CA PRO A 142 -9.29 -7.93 5.01
C PRO A 142 -9.23 -8.99 3.90
N GLY A 143 -9.14 -10.28 4.27
CA GLY A 143 -9.50 -11.43 3.45
C GLY A 143 -8.89 -11.47 2.04
N GLU A 144 -9.69 -11.91 1.08
CA GLU A 144 -9.26 -12.12 -0.31
C GLU A 144 -8.86 -10.82 -1.03
N GLU A 145 -9.45 -9.68 -0.61
CA GLU A 145 -9.07 -8.38 -1.17
C GLU A 145 -7.63 -8.02 -0.80
N HIS A 146 -7.21 -8.28 0.45
CA HIS A 146 -5.80 -8.19 0.82
C HIS A 146 -4.92 -9.20 0.09
N THR A 147 -5.35 -10.47 -0.02
CA THR A 147 -4.61 -11.48 -0.79
C THR A 147 -4.37 -11.02 -2.22
N THR A 148 -5.36 -10.41 -2.87
CA THR A 148 -5.22 -9.87 -4.23
C THR A 148 -4.21 -8.73 -4.27
N LEU A 149 -4.35 -7.75 -3.37
CA LEU A 149 -3.50 -6.56 -3.34
C LEU A 149 -2.05 -6.86 -2.98
N ALA A 150 -1.79 -7.75 -2.03
CA ALA A 150 -0.44 -8.13 -1.60
C ALA A 150 0.15 -9.30 -2.41
N GLY A 151 -0.68 -10.23 -2.84
CA GLY A 151 -0.29 -11.48 -3.50
C GLY A 151 0.19 -11.26 -4.92
N LEU A 152 -0.53 -10.47 -5.73
CA LEU A 152 -0.13 -10.22 -7.12
C LEU A 152 1.26 -9.57 -7.23
N PRO A 153 1.62 -8.53 -6.44
CA PRO A 153 2.98 -8.02 -6.41
C PRO A 153 4.03 -9.02 -5.90
N THR A 154 3.65 -9.87 -4.93
CA THR A 154 4.52 -10.93 -4.41
C THR A 154 4.85 -11.95 -5.49
N GLU A 155 3.83 -12.41 -6.22
CA GLU A 155 3.97 -13.33 -7.35
C GLU A 155 4.84 -12.73 -8.45
N ALA A 156 4.54 -11.51 -8.89
CA ALA A 156 5.32 -10.82 -9.92
C ALA A 156 6.80 -10.65 -9.52
N SER A 157 7.06 -10.32 -8.25
CA SER A 157 8.42 -10.16 -7.73
C SER A 157 9.19 -11.48 -7.70
N ILE A 158 8.57 -12.56 -7.23
CA ILE A 158 9.19 -13.89 -7.20
C ILE A 158 9.43 -14.39 -8.63
N TRP A 159 8.45 -14.23 -9.52
CA TRP A 159 8.56 -14.62 -10.92
C TRP A 159 9.76 -13.96 -11.59
N ASN A 160 9.86 -12.63 -11.50
CA ASN A 160 10.95 -11.87 -12.12
C ASN A 160 12.32 -12.28 -11.58
N ALA A 161 12.43 -12.51 -10.26
CA ALA A 161 13.69 -12.91 -9.65
C ALA A 161 14.13 -14.31 -10.09
N VAL A 162 13.20 -15.28 -10.11
CA VAL A 162 13.52 -16.66 -10.49
C VAL A 162 13.79 -16.77 -11.98
N GLU A 163 13.00 -16.10 -12.84
CA GLU A 163 13.21 -16.14 -14.29
C GLU A 163 14.54 -15.49 -14.69
N ALA A 164 14.95 -14.41 -13.99
CA ALA A 164 16.27 -13.80 -14.21
C ALA A 164 17.43 -14.73 -13.79
N ALA A 165 17.26 -15.53 -12.74
CA ALA A 165 18.30 -16.40 -12.21
C ALA A 165 18.35 -17.79 -12.87
N ILE A 166 17.20 -18.37 -13.20
CA ILE A 166 17.04 -19.72 -13.76
C ILE A 166 15.95 -19.70 -14.86
N PRO A 167 16.27 -19.15 -16.05
CA PRO A 167 15.28 -18.98 -17.12
C PRO A 167 14.55 -20.26 -17.50
N GLY A 168 13.22 -20.19 -17.61
CA GLY A 168 12.34 -21.29 -18.02
C GLY A 168 12.14 -22.41 -17.00
N PHE A 169 12.70 -22.30 -15.78
CA PHE A 169 12.51 -23.29 -14.71
C PHE A 169 11.17 -23.12 -13.99
N LEU A 170 10.83 -21.88 -13.62
CA LEU A 170 9.56 -21.55 -12.98
C LEU A 170 8.44 -21.55 -14.02
N GLN A 171 7.35 -22.25 -13.73
CA GLN A 171 6.17 -22.34 -14.59
C GLN A 171 5.03 -21.47 -14.07
N ASN A 172 4.92 -21.33 -12.75
CA ASN A 172 4.00 -20.41 -12.11
C ASN A 172 4.41 -20.14 -10.65
N VAL A 173 3.88 -19.09 -10.07
CA VAL A 173 3.96 -18.80 -8.64
C VAL A 173 2.61 -18.31 -8.15
N TYR A 174 2.20 -18.75 -6.96
CA TYR A 174 0.96 -18.32 -6.32
C TYR A 174 1.23 -17.91 -4.87
N ALA A 175 0.93 -16.68 -4.51
CA ALA A 175 0.94 -16.17 -3.15
C ALA A 175 -0.38 -16.56 -2.49
N HIS A 176 -0.38 -17.71 -1.83
CA HIS A 176 -1.58 -18.41 -1.44
C HIS A 176 -2.43 -17.62 -0.42
N THR A 177 -3.76 -17.58 -0.62
CA THR A 177 -4.68 -16.83 0.26
C THR A 177 -4.65 -17.24 1.73
N ALA A 178 -4.38 -18.50 2.04
CA ALA A 178 -4.15 -18.97 3.42
C ALA A 178 -2.98 -18.25 4.14
N GLY A 179 -2.05 -17.66 3.40
CA GLY A 179 -0.99 -16.80 3.93
C GLY A 179 -1.25 -15.31 3.73
N GLY A 180 -2.49 -14.91 3.40
CA GLY A 180 -2.89 -13.53 3.09
C GLY A 180 -2.12 -12.92 1.91
N GLY A 181 -1.68 -13.74 0.95
CA GLY A 181 -0.84 -13.30 -0.16
C GLY A 181 0.61 -12.95 0.24
N LYS A 182 1.06 -13.30 1.45
CA LYS A 182 2.42 -12.97 1.94
C LYS A 182 3.16 -14.18 2.55
N PHE A 183 2.53 -14.96 3.43
CA PHE A 183 3.24 -15.96 4.23
C PHE A 183 3.47 -17.31 3.55
N LEU A 184 2.69 -17.64 2.52
CA LEU A 184 2.77 -18.93 1.83
C LEU A 184 2.91 -18.73 0.32
N GLY A 185 4.07 -19.08 -0.23
CA GLY A 185 4.32 -19.11 -1.66
C GLY A 185 4.30 -20.54 -2.21
N ILE A 186 3.55 -20.76 -3.29
CA ILE A 186 3.50 -22.03 -4.03
C ILE A 186 4.22 -21.83 -5.36
N LEU A 187 5.33 -22.53 -5.59
CA LEU A 187 6.12 -22.43 -6.82
C LEU A 187 5.93 -23.69 -7.66
N GLN A 188 5.38 -23.53 -8.87
CA GLN A 188 5.28 -24.59 -9.86
C GLN A 188 6.52 -24.57 -10.74
N VAL A 189 7.24 -25.70 -10.83
CA VAL A 189 8.51 -25.78 -11.57
C VAL A 189 8.51 -26.94 -12.57
N LYS A 190 9.31 -26.81 -13.63
CA LYS A 190 9.55 -27.88 -14.60
C LYS A 190 11.02 -28.28 -14.55
N LYS A 191 11.29 -29.48 -14.04
CA LYS A 191 12.64 -30.05 -14.06
C LYS A 191 12.98 -30.44 -15.50
N THR A 192 14.05 -29.87 -16.04
CA THR A 192 14.49 -30.11 -17.43
C THR A 192 15.59 -31.15 -17.54
N SER A 193 16.23 -31.58 -16.44
CA SER A 193 17.14 -32.71 -16.46
C SER A 193 16.41 -34.03 -16.22
N THR A 194 16.51 -34.95 -17.16
CA THR A 194 16.38 -36.38 -16.90
C THR A 194 17.62 -36.83 -16.14
N ARG A 195 17.45 -37.40 -14.93
CA ARG A 195 18.53 -38.15 -14.29
C ARG A 195 19.00 -39.23 -15.28
N ARG A 196 20.28 -39.18 -15.67
CA ARG A 196 21.04 -40.37 -16.07
C ARG A 196 21.57 -41.03 -14.79
#